data_AF-A0A529K4B3-F1
#
_entry.id   AF-A0A529K4B3-F1
#
_cell.length_a   1.000
_cell.length_b   1.000
_cell.length_c   1.000
_cell.angle_alpha   90.00
_cell.angle_beta   90.00
_cell.angle_gamma   90.00
#
_symmetry.space_group_name_H-M   'P 1'
#
loop_
_entity.id
_entity.type
_entity.pdbx_description
1 polymer ?
#
loop_
_entity_poly.entity_id
_entity_poly.type
_entity_poly.pdbx_seq_one_letter_code
_entity_poly.pdbx_strand_id
1 'polypeptide(L)'
;MPTRQPHFFALLGAILLLTPSLVAAGKVDVRVTSAIPMPNLQDAGLPDTGLPDTGSSSASVARLKSGLDALAANDIAGARQARETLPVNSLDRHILAWAIALYGGDKVPSGDIADAAKMLPNWPGMIALRKNSERALYRENPAPEIVVQAFGGSQPQTVEGVVILARSYVSLG
;
A
#
# COMPACT_ATOMS: atom_id res chain seq x y z
N MET A 1 11.69 49.92 -15.80
CA MET A 1 11.27 49.59 -14.42
C MET A 1 11.52 48.11 -14.16
N PRO A 2 11.90 47.72 -12.93
CA PRO A 2 13.16 47.01 -12.69
C PRO A 2 12.97 45.51 -12.30
N THR A 3 13.88 44.61 -12.72
CA THR A 3 14.97 43.93 -11.97
C THR A 3 14.71 42.54 -11.38
N ARG A 4 15.70 41.66 -11.66
CA ARG A 4 16.44 40.73 -10.76
C ARG A 4 15.73 39.45 -10.32
N GLN A 5 16.19 38.27 -10.75
CA GLN A 5 17.42 37.51 -10.41
C GLN A 5 17.20 36.47 -9.29
N PRO A 6 17.91 35.33 -9.34
CA PRO A 6 17.66 34.13 -8.55
C PRO A 6 18.32 34.18 -7.17
N HIS A 7 17.83 33.40 -6.21
CA HIS A 7 18.46 33.15 -4.92
C HIS A 7 18.80 31.64 -4.83
N PHE A 8 20.04 31.25 -5.10
CA PHE A 8 21.21 31.20 -4.19
C PHE A 8 21.05 30.22 -3.02
N PHE A 9 21.80 29.12 -3.12
CA PHE A 9 22.29 28.34 -1.97
C PHE A 9 22.88 29.30 -0.93
N ALA A 10 22.41 29.21 0.32
CA ALA A 10 23.06 29.83 1.46
C ALA A 10 23.24 28.78 2.55
N LEU A 11 24.50 28.37 2.69
CA LEU A 11 25.05 27.51 3.73
C LEU A 11 25.71 28.46 4.74
N LEU A 12 25.19 28.50 5.97
CA LEU A 12 25.81 29.13 7.15
C LEU A 12 25.29 28.30 8.34
N GLY A 13 26.08 27.66 9.19
CA GLY A 13 27.41 28.03 9.65
C GLY A 13 27.28 28.78 10.98
N ALA A 14 26.93 28.08 12.07
CA ALA A 14 27.04 28.61 13.43
C ALA A 14 27.54 27.48 14.35
N ILE A 15 28.84 27.49 14.58
CA ILE A 15 29.57 26.68 15.57
C ILE A 15 29.40 27.39 16.91
N LEU A 16 28.69 26.78 17.85
CA LEU A 16 28.74 27.16 19.26
C LEU A 16 29.53 26.09 20.02
N LEU A 17 30.68 26.51 20.55
CA LEU A 17 31.55 25.74 21.44
C LEU A 17 30.84 25.47 22.77
N LEU A 18 30.65 24.20 23.11
CA LEU A 18 30.29 23.78 24.48
C LEU A 18 31.20 22.62 24.89
N THR A 19 32.09 22.91 25.83
CA THR A 19 33.03 21.98 26.49
C THR A 19 32.32 21.02 27.46
N PRO A 20 32.98 19.92 27.90
CA PRO A 20 32.32 18.65 28.19
C PRO A 20 31.93 18.46 29.65
N SER A 21 30.81 17.77 29.89
CA SER A 21 30.49 17.16 31.18
C SER A 21 30.51 15.64 31.03
N LEU A 22 31.53 15.02 31.61
CA LEU A 22 31.65 13.57 31.75
C LEU A 22 30.53 13.09 32.70
N VAL A 23 29.47 12.53 32.16
CA VAL A 23 28.45 11.84 32.96
C VAL A 23 28.87 10.38 33.08
N ALA A 24 29.09 9.98 34.32
CA ALA A 24 29.41 8.62 34.74
C ALA A 24 28.47 7.60 34.09
N ALA A 25 29.02 6.44 33.71
CA ALA A 25 28.30 5.27 33.28
C ALA A 25 27.32 4.81 34.37
N GLY A 26 26.10 5.35 34.33
CA GLY A 26 24.95 4.77 35.00
C GLY A 26 24.62 3.46 34.32
N LYS A 27 24.69 2.35 35.05
CA LYS A 27 24.19 1.06 34.60
C LYS A 27 22.75 1.26 34.13
N VAL A 28 22.49 1.00 32.86
CA VAL A 28 21.13 0.89 32.36
C VAL A 28 20.58 -0.40 32.98
N ASP A 29 19.88 -0.26 34.10
CA ASP A 29 18.93 -1.29 34.52
C ASP A 29 17.91 -1.39 33.38
N VAL A 30 18.08 -2.42 32.56
CA VAL A 30 17.04 -2.92 31.68
C VAL A 30 15.90 -3.30 32.61
N ARG A 31 14.99 -2.36 32.86
CA ARG A 31 13.64 -2.70 33.28
C ARG A 31 13.07 -3.52 32.13
N VAL A 32 13.26 -4.83 32.25
CA VAL A 32 12.35 -5.81 31.67
C VAL A 32 10.99 -5.36 32.16
N THR A 33 10.20 -4.77 31.26
CA THR A 33 8.76 -4.66 31.45
C THR A 33 8.33 -6.07 31.84
N SER A 34 7.95 -6.23 33.10
CA SER A 34 7.43 -7.48 33.62
C SER A 34 6.31 -7.90 32.68
N ALA A 35 6.51 -9.03 31.98
CA ALA A 35 5.44 -9.70 31.29
C ALA A 35 4.29 -9.85 32.29
N ILE A 36 3.13 -9.29 31.98
CA ILE A 36 1.91 -9.63 32.72
C ILE A 36 1.77 -11.14 32.53
N PRO A 37 1.80 -11.95 33.61
CA PRO A 37 1.54 -13.37 33.47
C PRO A 37 0.11 -13.50 32.97
N MET A 38 -0.05 -13.96 31.74
CA MET A 38 -1.37 -14.37 31.27
C MET A 38 -1.75 -15.59 32.11
N PRO A 39 -2.85 -15.53 32.90
CA PRO A 39 -3.31 -16.72 33.59
C PRO A 39 -3.62 -17.78 32.53
N ASN A 40 -3.11 -18.99 32.73
CA ASN A 40 -3.45 -20.10 31.86
C ASN A 40 -4.93 -20.43 32.07
N LEU A 41 -5.81 -19.91 31.22
CA LEU A 41 -7.26 -20.12 31.30
C LEU A 41 -7.67 -21.56 30.95
N GLN A 42 -6.73 -22.43 30.60
CA GLN A 42 -7.00 -23.83 30.28
C GLN A 42 -7.40 -24.68 31.48
N ASP A 43 -7.22 -24.19 32.72
CA ASP A 43 -7.57 -24.92 33.95
C ASP A 43 -8.91 -24.50 34.58
N ALA A 44 -9.57 -23.47 34.04
CA ALA A 44 -10.91 -23.08 34.46
C ALA A 44 -11.91 -23.66 33.46
N GLY A 45 -12.45 -24.85 33.75
CA GLY A 45 -13.48 -25.53 32.96
C GLY A 45 -14.79 -24.76 32.83
N LEU A 46 -14.75 -23.59 32.19
CA LEU A 46 -15.92 -22.88 31.72
C LEU A 46 -16.44 -23.59 30.47
N PRO A 47 -17.75 -23.85 30.37
CA PRO A 47 -18.32 -24.37 29.14
C PRO A 47 -18.05 -23.37 28.01
N ASP A 48 -17.50 -23.90 26.93
CA ASP A 48 -17.27 -23.24 25.64
C ASP A 48 -18.59 -22.64 25.15
N THR A 49 -18.86 -21.39 25.52
CA THR A 49 -19.91 -20.60 24.88
C THR A 49 -19.38 -20.22 23.52
N GLY A 50 -19.62 -21.10 22.54
CA GLY A 50 -19.15 -21.07 21.15
C GLY A 50 -19.24 -19.71 20.45
N LEU A 51 -18.32 -18.82 20.81
CA LEU A 51 -17.96 -17.68 20.01
C LEU A 51 -17.08 -18.24 18.89
N PRO A 52 -17.41 -18.04 17.60
CA PRO A 52 -16.57 -18.53 16.53
C PRO A 52 -15.19 -17.91 16.68
N ASP A 53 -14.20 -18.74 17.02
CA ASP A 53 -12.79 -18.42 16.87
C ASP A 53 -12.61 -17.99 15.41
N THR A 54 -12.27 -16.73 15.20
CA THR A 54 -12.20 -16.08 13.89
C THR A 54 -10.98 -16.55 13.11
N GLY A 55 -10.77 -17.87 12.97
CA GLY A 55 -9.67 -18.44 12.17
C GLY A 55 -8.35 -17.72 12.42
N SER A 56 -8.06 -17.51 13.69
CA SER A 56 -6.87 -16.97 14.36
C SER A 56 -6.01 -16.00 13.52
N SER A 57 -5.91 -14.74 13.94
CA SER A 57 -5.06 -13.68 13.34
C SER A 57 -3.70 -14.14 12.81
N SER A 58 -3.04 -15.09 13.47
CA SER A 58 -1.81 -15.75 13.02
C SER A 58 -1.90 -16.39 11.61
N ALA A 59 -2.99 -17.10 11.31
CA ALA A 59 -3.22 -17.69 10.00
C ALA A 59 -3.42 -16.61 8.91
N SER A 60 -4.07 -15.49 9.26
CA SER A 60 -4.23 -14.35 8.34
C SER A 60 -2.88 -13.69 8.03
N VAL A 61 -2.05 -13.47 9.05
CA VAL A 61 -0.69 -12.93 8.88
C VAL A 61 0.18 -13.87 8.04
N ALA A 62 0.08 -15.19 8.22
CA ALA A 62 0.80 -16.17 7.40
C ALA A 62 0.37 -16.12 5.92
N ARG A 63 -0.93 -15.97 5.64
CA ARG A 63 -1.45 -15.81 4.27
C ARG A 63 -1.00 -14.49 3.65
N LEU A 64 -1.03 -13.39 4.41
CA LEU A 64 -0.52 -12.09 3.96
C LEU A 64 0.97 -12.19 3.60
N LYS A 65 1.77 -12.78 4.48
CA LYS A 65 3.21 -12.97 4.25
C LYS A 65 3.45 -13.78 2.97
N SER A 66 2.72 -14.89 2.79
CA SER A 66 2.80 -15.70 1.57
C SER A 66 2.52 -14.88 0.30
N GLY A 67 1.48 -14.04 0.31
CA GLY A 67 1.18 -13.16 -0.82
C GLY A 67 2.26 -12.11 -1.09
N LEU A 68 2.87 -11.55 -0.04
CA LEU A 68 3.98 -10.60 -0.17
C LEU A 68 5.26 -11.28 -0.66
N ASP A 69 5.53 -12.51 -0.22
CA ASP A 69 6.66 -13.32 -0.70
C ASP A 69 6.49 -13.65 -2.19
N ALA A 70 5.28 -14.02 -2.62
CA ALA A 70 4.97 -14.24 -4.05
C ALA A 70 5.18 -12.96 -4.87
N LEU A 71 4.73 -11.81 -4.37
CA LEU A 71 4.95 -10.52 -5.01
C LEU A 71 6.45 -10.19 -5.14
N ALA A 72 7.24 -10.42 -4.08
CA ALA A 72 8.69 -10.22 -4.09
C ALA A 72 9.40 -11.16 -5.07
N ALA A 73 8.88 -12.37 -5.29
CA ALA A 73 9.35 -13.31 -6.29
C ALA A 73 8.87 -13.01 -7.73
N ASN A 74 8.16 -11.90 -7.96
CA ASN A 74 7.52 -11.54 -9.23
C ASN A 74 6.45 -12.55 -9.70
N ASP A 75 5.93 -13.35 -8.76
CA ASP A 75 4.77 -14.22 -8.95
C ASP A 75 3.47 -13.46 -8.66
N ILE A 76 3.07 -12.64 -9.63
CA ILE A 76 1.89 -11.79 -9.53
C ILE A 76 0.60 -12.64 -9.50
N ALA A 77 0.60 -13.78 -10.17
CA ALA A 77 -0.53 -14.69 -10.15
C ALA A 77 -0.70 -15.32 -8.76
N GLY A 78 0.39 -15.80 -8.15
CA GLY A 78 0.41 -16.30 -6.78
C GLY A 78 0.02 -15.24 -5.75
N ALA A 79 0.52 -14.01 -5.89
CA ALA A 79 0.14 -12.91 -5.00
C ALA A 79 -1.37 -12.60 -5.08
N ARG A 80 -1.95 -12.58 -6.28
CA ARG A 80 -3.40 -12.40 -6.49
C ARG A 80 -4.20 -13.57 -5.93
N GLN A 81 -3.73 -14.80 -6.10
CA GLN A 81 -4.39 -15.97 -5.50
C GLN A 81 -4.38 -15.90 -3.98
N ALA A 82 -3.24 -15.56 -3.36
CA ALA A 82 -3.12 -15.38 -1.92
C ALA A 82 -4.09 -14.31 -1.39
N ARG A 83 -4.28 -13.19 -2.13
CA ARG A 83 -5.28 -12.16 -1.82
C ARG A 83 -6.70 -12.71 -1.70
N GLU A 84 -7.10 -13.65 -2.55
CA GLU A 84 -8.44 -14.24 -2.48
C GLU A 84 -8.63 -15.22 -1.32
N THR A 85 -7.54 -15.68 -0.70
CA THR A 85 -7.62 -16.51 0.52
C THR A 85 -7.75 -15.71 1.81
N LEU A 86 -7.52 -14.39 1.75
CA LEU A 86 -7.66 -13.50 2.89
C LEU A 86 -9.14 -13.13 3.10
N PRO A 87 -9.59 -12.92 4.36
CA PRO A 87 -10.98 -12.57 4.62
C PRO A 87 -11.40 -11.29 3.85
N VAL A 88 -12.60 -11.32 3.29
CA VAL A 88 -13.17 -10.17 2.59
C VAL A 88 -13.20 -8.96 3.53
N ASN A 89 -12.82 -7.78 3.02
CA ASN A 89 -12.71 -6.52 3.76
C ASN A 89 -11.70 -6.51 4.92
N SER A 90 -10.83 -7.52 5.06
CA SER A 90 -9.75 -7.48 6.04
C SER A 90 -8.65 -6.49 5.67
N LEU A 91 -7.99 -5.93 6.68
CA LEU A 91 -6.81 -5.10 6.49
C LEU A 91 -5.73 -5.84 5.70
N ASP A 92 -5.49 -7.12 5.99
CA ASP A 92 -4.50 -7.93 5.30
C ASP A 92 -4.80 -8.04 3.80
N ARG A 93 -6.08 -8.26 3.43
CA ARG A 93 -6.50 -8.28 2.02
C ARG A 93 -6.27 -6.92 1.36
N HIS A 94 -6.55 -5.83 2.07
CA HIS A 94 -6.31 -4.47 1.57
C HIS A 94 -4.81 -4.17 1.40
N ILE A 95 -3.95 -4.56 2.35
CA ILE A 95 -2.49 -4.41 2.25
C ILE A 95 -1.98 -5.15 1.01
N LEU A 96 -2.42 -6.40 0.81
CA LEU A 96 -1.95 -7.19 -0.32
C LEU A 96 -2.50 -6.65 -1.66
N ALA A 97 -3.77 -6.23 -1.71
CA ALA A 97 -4.34 -5.59 -2.89
C ALA A 97 -3.57 -4.31 -3.28
N TRP A 98 -3.26 -3.45 -2.30
CA TRP A 98 -2.46 -2.25 -2.48
C TRP A 98 -1.04 -2.56 -2.96
N ALA A 99 -0.36 -3.52 -2.33
CA ALA A 99 1.00 -3.91 -2.69
C ALA A 99 1.05 -4.46 -4.14
N ILE A 100 0.08 -5.30 -4.52
CA ILE A 100 -0.05 -5.79 -5.90
C ILE A 100 -0.27 -4.62 -6.86
N ALA A 101 -1.18 -3.69 -6.55
CA ALA A 101 -1.48 -2.55 -7.42
C ALA A 101 -0.28 -1.59 -7.61
N LEU A 102 0.58 -1.46 -6.58
CA LEU A 102 1.73 -0.57 -6.61
C LEU A 102 2.96 -1.23 -7.27
N TYR A 103 3.21 -2.51 -6.99
CA TYR A 103 4.46 -3.20 -7.34
C TYR A 103 4.32 -4.34 -8.35
N GLY A 104 3.10 -4.80 -8.65
CA GLY A 104 2.90 -5.96 -9.53
C GLY A 104 3.16 -5.70 -11.02
N GLY A 105 3.44 -4.45 -11.40
CA GLY A 105 3.89 -4.08 -12.73
C GLY A 105 2.88 -4.42 -13.83
N ASP A 106 3.39 -4.91 -14.96
CA ASP A 106 2.59 -5.05 -16.19
C ASP A 106 1.58 -6.20 -16.19
N LYS A 107 1.70 -7.11 -15.21
CA LYS A 107 0.83 -8.29 -15.06
C LYS A 107 -0.41 -8.05 -14.22
N VAL A 108 -0.59 -6.84 -13.67
CA VAL A 108 -1.76 -6.50 -12.85
C VAL A 108 -2.84 -5.85 -13.72
N PRO A 109 -4.08 -6.37 -13.69
CA PRO A 109 -5.17 -5.78 -14.44
C PRO A 109 -5.55 -4.37 -13.97
N SER A 110 -6.04 -3.53 -14.90
CA SER A 110 -6.48 -2.17 -14.61
C SER A 110 -7.61 -2.13 -13.59
N GLY A 111 -8.54 -3.08 -13.67
CA GLY A 111 -9.64 -3.25 -12.72
C GLY A 111 -9.16 -3.55 -11.30
N ASP A 112 -8.18 -4.45 -11.15
CA ASP A 112 -7.58 -4.78 -9.84
C ASP A 112 -6.93 -3.54 -9.20
N ILE A 113 -6.24 -2.70 -10.00
CA ILE A 113 -5.62 -1.46 -9.54
C ILE A 113 -6.69 -0.41 -9.17
N ALA A 114 -7.72 -0.27 -10.01
CA ALA A 114 -8.82 0.67 -9.78
C ALA A 114 -9.61 0.32 -8.52
N ASP A 115 -9.85 -0.97 -8.28
CA ASP A 115 -10.55 -1.43 -7.08
C ASP A 115 -9.71 -1.24 -5.82
N ALA A 116 -8.39 -1.47 -5.88
CA ALA A 116 -7.47 -1.12 -4.80
C ALA A 116 -7.51 0.39 -4.49
N ALA A 117 -7.55 1.24 -5.52
CA ALA A 117 -7.66 2.69 -5.33
C ALA A 117 -9.01 3.11 -4.72
N LYS A 118 -10.12 2.50 -5.14
CA LYS A 118 -11.46 2.79 -4.60
C LYS A 118 -11.59 2.37 -3.14
N MET A 119 -11.06 1.21 -2.77
CA MET A 119 -11.17 0.71 -1.39
C MET A 119 -10.23 1.46 -0.42
N LEU A 120 -9.21 2.18 -0.95
CA LEU A 120 -8.14 2.82 -0.16
C LEU A 120 -7.90 4.30 -0.54
N PRO A 121 -8.91 5.20 -0.50
CA PRO A 121 -8.79 6.55 -1.06
C PRO A 121 -7.69 7.43 -0.42
N ASN A 122 -7.32 7.16 0.83
CA ASN A 122 -6.36 7.97 1.61
C ASN A 122 -5.03 7.23 1.87
N TRP A 123 -4.76 6.16 1.12
CA TRP A 123 -3.53 5.39 1.32
C TRP A 123 -2.33 6.01 0.61
N PRO A 124 -1.09 5.68 1.02
CA PRO A 124 0.09 6.13 0.30
C PRO A 124 0.09 5.67 -1.16
N GLY A 125 0.62 6.50 -2.05
CA GLY A 125 0.87 6.12 -3.44
C GLY A 125 -0.34 6.18 -4.39
N MET A 126 -1.43 6.89 -4.05
CA MET A 126 -2.61 7.01 -4.94
C MET A 126 -2.29 7.53 -6.35
N ILE A 127 -1.33 8.45 -6.49
CA ILE A 127 -0.87 8.94 -7.80
C ILE A 127 -0.20 7.79 -8.59
N ALA A 128 0.58 6.94 -7.92
CA ALA A 128 1.21 5.80 -8.56
C ALA A 128 0.18 4.76 -8.98
N LEU A 129 -0.81 4.45 -8.13
CA LEU A 129 -1.93 3.58 -8.47
C LEU A 129 -2.68 4.12 -9.70
N ARG A 130 -2.96 5.43 -9.76
CA ARG A 130 -3.59 6.05 -10.94
C ARG A 130 -2.76 5.85 -12.21
N LYS A 131 -1.47 6.15 -12.17
CA LYS A 131 -0.59 5.97 -13.33
C LYS A 131 -0.48 4.49 -13.74
N ASN A 132 -0.48 3.57 -12.78
CA ASN A 132 -0.45 2.15 -13.05
C ASN A 132 -1.77 1.66 -13.68
N SER A 133 -2.92 2.14 -13.21
CA SER A 133 -4.21 1.80 -13.81
C SER A 133 -4.31 2.28 -15.25
N GLU A 134 -3.81 3.48 -15.56
CA GLU A 134 -3.82 4.02 -16.93
C GLU A 134 -2.94 3.19 -17.88
N ARG A 135 -1.73 2.82 -17.45
CA ARG A 135 -0.84 1.95 -18.22
C ARG A 135 -1.43 0.56 -18.44
N ALA A 136 -2.06 -0.02 -17.41
CA ALA A 136 -2.74 -1.30 -17.52
C ALA A 136 -3.92 -1.21 -18.49
N LEU A 137 -4.75 -0.17 -18.39
CA LEU A 137 -5.90 0.05 -19.26
C LEU A 137 -5.45 0.19 -20.73
N TYR A 138 -4.34 0.89 -20.98
CA TYR A 138 -3.73 0.99 -22.31
C TYR A 138 -3.32 -0.38 -22.88
N ARG A 139 -2.69 -1.24 -22.06
CA ARG A 139 -2.28 -2.58 -22.50
C ARG A 139 -3.46 -3.51 -22.75
N GLU A 140 -4.48 -3.42 -21.91
CA GLU A 140 -5.70 -4.22 -22.01
C GLU A 140 -6.55 -3.81 -23.22
N ASN A 141 -6.51 -2.53 -23.58
CA ASN A 141 -7.26 -1.94 -24.68
C ASN A 141 -8.75 -2.39 -24.71
N PRO A 142 -9.51 -2.18 -23.61
CA PRO A 142 -10.92 -2.55 -23.55
C PRO A 142 -11.78 -1.64 -24.44
N ALA A 143 -13.08 -1.95 -24.53
CA ALA A 143 -14.02 -1.18 -25.33
C ALA A 143 -14.04 0.32 -24.92
N PRO A 144 -14.26 1.26 -25.86
CA PRO A 144 -14.23 2.70 -25.59
C PRO A 144 -15.09 3.16 -24.41
N GLU A 145 -16.26 2.56 -24.22
CA GLU A 145 -17.19 2.87 -23.14
C GLU A 145 -16.58 2.56 -21.77
N ILE A 146 -15.86 1.43 -21.68
CA ILE A 146 -15.16 1.00 -20.47
C ILE A 146 -14.00 1.94 -20.16
N VAL A 147 -13.27 2.40 -21.17
CA VAL A 147 -12.19 3.38 -20.98
C VAL A 147 -12.74 4.69 -20.42
N VAL A 148 -13.76 5.25 -21.06
CA VAL A 148 -14.38 6.52 -20.60
C VAL A 148 -14.93 6.37 -19.18
N GLN A 149 -15.58 5.25 -18.88
CA GLN A 149 -16.06 4.94 -17.53
C GLN A 149 -14.91 4.83 -16.51
N ALA A 150 -13.79 4.19 -16.87
CA ALA A 150 -12.64 4.04 -15.99
C ALA A 150 -11.98 5.38 -15.64
N PHE A 151 -11.94 6.32 -16.59
CA PHE A 151 -11.46 7.68 -16.31
C PHE A 151 -12.46 8.50 -15.49
N GLY A 152 -13.77 8.27 -15.64
CA GLY A 152 -14.80 8.90 -14.81
C GLY A 152 -14.73 10.44 -14.80
N GLY A 153 -14.30 11.04 -15.91
CA GLY A 153 -14.10 12.49 -16.05
C GLY A 153 -12.79 13.05 -15.46
N SER A 154 -11.95 12.22 -14.84
CA SER A 154 -10.63 12.65 -14.38
C SER A 154 -9.63 12.77 -15.53
N GLN A 155 -8.70 13.72 -15.42
CA GLN A 155 -7.65 13.91 -16.43
C GLN A 155 -6.59 12.79 -16.32
N PRO A 156 -6.09 12.26 -17.45
CA PRO A 156 -5.00 11.31 -17.45
C PRO A 156 -3.70 11.88 -16.85
N GLN A 157 -2.92 11.02 -16.21
CA GLN A 157 -1.63 11.35 -15.59
C GLN A 157 -0.44 10.70 -16.30
N THR A 158 -0.70 9.96 -17.38
CA THR A 158 0.28 9.28 -18.23
C THR A 158 0.00 9.54 -19.71
N VAL A 159 1.02 9.37 -20.55
CA VAL A 159 0.87 9.49 -22.01
C VAL A 159 -0.04 8.37 -22.53
N GLU A 160 0.12 7.16 -22.00
CA GLU A 160 -0.71 6.00 -22.31
C GLU A 160 -2.19 6.29 -22.02
N GLY A 161 -2.47 6.91 -20.87
CA GLY A 161 -3.80 7.34 -20.46
C GLY A 161 -4.39 8.40 -21.41
N VAL A 162 -3.61 9.40 -21.81
CA VAL A 162 -4.04 10.40 -22.81
C VAL A 162 -4.41 9.72 -24.12
N VAL A 163 -3.54 8.83 -24.61
CA VAL A 163 -3.74 8.17 -25.90
C VAL A 163 -4.98 7.28 -25.90
N ILE A 164 -5.16 6.44 -24.87
CA ILE A 164 -6.34 5.55 -24.84
C ILE A 164 -7.63 6.35 -24.69
N LEU A 165 -7.67 7.36 -23.82
CA LEU A 165 -8.86 8.17 -23.63
C LEU A 165 -9.25 8.95 -24.90
N ALA A 166 -8.27 9.54 -25.59
CA ALA A 166 -8.51 10.25 -26.85
C ALA A 166 -9.04 9.30 -27.94
N ARG A 167 -8.44 8.11 -28.10
CA ARG A 167 -8.92 7.09 -29.05
C ARG A 167 -10.34 6.65 -28.74
N SER A 168 -10.67 6.49 -27.45
CA SER A 168 -12.01 6.12 -27.02
C SER A 168 -13.04 7.20 -27.36
N TYR A 169 -12.75 8.47 -27.09
CA TYR A 169 -13.65 9.56 -27.50
C TYR A 169 -13.84 9.61 -29.02
N VAL A 170 -12.76 9.54 -29.80
CA VAL A 170 -12.86 9.49 -31.27
C VAL A 170 -13.72 8.33 -31.77
N SER A 171 -13.67 7.17 -31.08
CA SER A 171 -14.47 6.00 -31.45
C SER A 171 -15.95 6.14 -31.09
N LEU A 172 -16.27 6.95 -30.08
CA LEU A 172 -17.64 7.17 -29.60
C LEU A 172 -18.36 8.32 -30.33
N GLY A 173 -17.61 9.25 -30.93
CA GLY A 173 -18.13 10.42 -31.63
C GLY A 173 -18.26 11.66 -30.74
#